data_AF-A0A439DHQ3-F1
#
_entry.id   AF-A0A439DHQ3-F1
#
_cell.length_a   1.000
_cell.length_b   1.000
_cell.length_c   1.000
_cell.angle_alpha   90.00
_cell.angle_beta   90.00
_cell.angle_gamma   90.00
#
_symmetry.space_group_name_H-M   'P 1'
#
loop_
_entity.id
_entity.type
_entity.pdbx_description
1 polymer ?
#
loop_
_entity_poly.entity_id
_entity_poly.type
_entity_poly.pdbx_seq_one_letter_code
_entity_poly.pdbx_strand_id
1 'polypeptide(L)'
;MKDVLLIGIDVDTYQGYEHLPTDPQLHIGVSILDTRVLHRLIHEGLDSMRETDALESYQFVVGDSRYCKTASRKFIFGKSQSVPLGEVKAQVESLVCRGGRDNILVFHGDRSDRKALSNLNIQLQPLYIIDNVKAAQYPLGLPYRLGLEAMLDTFGIPYANLHAAGNDAHYALRSLLIIAVTDGQKMELEPASKDLFSTFSAIARSARPTTAGEKAAAFEESRRQVKAKKTARHKARRAARTERRRQEREARIETDGQCSPTEDA
;
A
#
# COMPACT_ATOMS: atom_id res chain seq x y z
N MET A 1 12.98 21.70 -13.39
CA MET A 1 13.23 20.54 -12.49
C MET A 1 14.36 19.71 -13.09
N LYS A 2 15.36 19.28 -12.31
CA LYS A 2 16.43 18.43 -12.83
C LYS A 2 15.89 17.04 -13.18
N ASP A 3 16.38 16.48 -14.27
CA ASP A 3 16.07 15.13 -14.72
C ASP A 3 16.88 14.11 -13.89
N VAL A 4 16.25 13.50 -12.90
CA VAL A 4 16.88 12.55 -11.96
C VAL A 4 15.91 11.45 -11.54
N LEU A 5 16.44 10.36 -11.00
CA LEU A 5 15.65 9.33 -10.32
C LEU A 5 15.72 9.55 -8.81
N LEU A 6 14.58 9.60 -8.12
CA LEU A 6 14.54 9.45 -6.66
C LEU A 6 14.28 7.98 -6.34
N ILE A 7 15.18 7.35 -5.59
CA ILE A 7 15.15 5.90 -5.39
C ILE A 7 15.12 5.57 -3.91
N GLY A 8 13.99 5.08 -3.43
CA GLY A 8 13.84 4.49 -2.11
C GLY A 8 14.48 3.12 -2.06
N ILE A 9 15.32 2.86 -1.07
CA ILE A 9 15.88 1.53 -0.80
C ILE A 9 15.66 1.20 0.66
N ASP A 10 15.26 -0.04 0.90
CA ASP A 10 15.16 -0.65 2.22
C ASP A 10 15.68 -2.09 2.13
N VAL A 11 16.43 -2.53 3.12
CA VAL A 11 16.92 -3.90 3.23
C VAL A 11 16.48 -4.45 4.57
N ASP A 12 15.71 -5.52 4.55
CA ASP A 12 15.30 -6.22 5.76
C ASP A 12 15.99 -7.60 5.79
N THR A 13 16.58 -7.92 6.94
CA THR A 13 17.37 -9.12 7.15
C THR A 13 16.88 -9.88 8.37
N TYR A 14 16.74 -11.19 8.26
CA TYR A 14 16.35 -12.02 9.41
C TYR A 14 17.51 -12.20 10.41
N GLN A 15 18.75 -12.31 9.90
CA GLN A 15 19.95 -12.60 10.71
C GLN A 15 20.73 -11.34 11.15
N GLY A 16 20.22 -10.15 10.86
CA GLY A 16 20.86 -8.89 11.17
C GLY A 16 21.87 -8.41 10.12
N TYR A 17 22.40 -7.21 10.36
CA TYR A 17 23.14 -6.40 9.37
C TYR A 17 24.66 -6.47 9.52
N GLU A 18 25.16 -7.11 10.58
CA GLU A 18 26.59 -7.10 10.92
C GLU A 18 27.43 -7.90 9.95
N HIS A 19 27.10 -9.19 9.79
CA HIS A 19 27.74 -10.10 8.84
C HIS A 19 26.66 -10.96 8.19
N LEU A 20 26.57 -10.93 6.87
CA LEU A 20 25.64 -11.80 6.16
C LEU A 20 26.20 -13.23 6.17
N PRO A 21 25.41 -14.24 6.58
CA PRO A 21 25.84 -15.63 6.51
C PRO A 21 25.96 -16.07 5.05
N THR A 22 26.57 -17.25 4.81
CA THR A 22 26.76 -17.82 3.46
C THR A 22 25.44 -18.02 2.70
N ASP A 23 24.33 -18.25 3.42
CA ASP A 23 22.98 -18.35 2.86
C ASP A 23 22.03 -17.34 3.56
N PRO A 24 22.12 -16.05 3.21
CA PRO A 24 21.38 -15.00 3.88
C PRO A 24 19.90 -15.06 3.52
N GLN A 25 19.05 -14.75 4.51
CA GLN A 25 17.60 -14.67 4.33
C GLN A 25 17.21 -13.20 4.46
N LEU A 26 16.99 -12.56 3.32
CA LEU A 26 16.77 -11.12 3.25
C LEU A 26 15.83 -10.76 2.12
N HIS A 27 15.33 -9.53 2.19
CA HIS A 27 14.63 -8.92 1.08
C HIS A 27 15.05 -7.47 0.92
N ILE A 28 15.19 -7.07 -0.34
CA ILE A 28 15.59 -5.71 -0.74
C ILE A 28 14.40 -5.09 -1.46
N GLY A 29 13.96 -3.95 -0.95
CA GLY A 29 12.99 -3.09 -1.59
C GLY A 29 13.69 -2.03 -2.42
N VAL A 30 13.17 -1.80 -3.62
CA VAL A 30 13.56 -0.64 -4.44
C VAL A 30 12.28 0.03 -4.91
N SER A 31 12.12 1.32 -4.64
CA SER A 31 11.04 2.13 -5.17
C SER A 31 11.62 3.31 -5.94
N ILE A 32 11.03 3.67 -7.08
CA ILE A 32 11.57 4.66 -8.01
C ILE A 32 10.50 5.68 -8.34
N LEU A 33 10.82 6.96 -8.15
CA LEU A 33 10.11 8.09 -8.72
C LEU A 33 10.96 8.71 -9.82
N ASP A 34 10.48 8.61 -11.05
CA ASP A 34 11.05 9.33 -12.18
C ASP A 34 10.54 10.78 -12.19
N THR A 35 11.43 11.77 -12.04
CA THR A 35 11.01 13.18 -12.00
C THR A 35 10.34 13.66 -13.28
N ARG A 36 10.48 12.95 -14.41
CA ARG A 36 9.76 13.23 -15.66
C ARG A 36 8.26 12.97 -15.53
N VAL A 37 7.84 12.05 -14.65
CA VAL A 37 6.42 11.82 -14.33
C VAL A 37 5.82 13.07 -13.70
N LEU A 38 6.55 13.74 -12.81
CA LEU A 38 6.09 14.97 -12.15
C LEU A 38 5.85 16.09 -13.18
N HIS A 39 6.75 16.23 -14.15
CA HIS A 39 6.57 17.21 -15.22
C HIS A 39 5.27 16.97 -15.99
N ARG A 40 4.95 15.71 -16.34
CA ARG A 40 3.69 15.38 -17.00
C ARG A 40 2.49 15.68 -16.13
N LEU A 41 2.50 15.25 -14.86
CA LEU A 41 1.38 15.47 -13.94
C LEU A 41 1.06 16.96 -13.72
N ILE A 42 2.08 17.82 -13.66
CA ILE A 42 1.89 19.26 -13.50
C ILE A 42 1.25 19.90 -14.74
N HIS A 43 1.56 19.42 -15.95
CA HIS A 43 1.07 20.02 -17.20
C HIS A 43 -0.23 19.38 -17.71
N GLU A 44 -0.40 18.08 -17.54
CA GLU A 44 -1.53 17.29 -18.07
C GLU A 44 -2.64 17.08 -17.02
N GLY A 45 -2.38 17.39 -15.75
CA GLY A 45 -3.32 17.22 -14.65
C GLY A 45 -3.35 15.80 -14.07
N LEU A 46 -3.73 15.70 -12.80
CA LEU A 46 -3.74 14.45 -12.04
C LEU A 46 -4.77 13.42 -12.52
N ASP A 47 -5.84 13.86 -13.20
CA ASP A 47 -6.95 13.00 -13.64
C ASP A 47 -6.54 11.96 -14.70
N SER A 48 -5.37 12.13 -15.32
CA SER A 48 -4.88 11.29 -16.42
C SER A 48 -4.13 10.03 -15.98
N MET A 49 -3.66 9.96 -14.72
CA MET A 49 -2.95 8.78 -14.19
C MET A 49 -3.68 8.24 -12.96
N ARG A 50 -3.68 6.91 -12.81
CA ARG A 50 -3.94 6.36 -11.47
C ARG A 50 -2.78 6.82 -10.61
N GLU A 51 -3.06 7.47 -9.50
CA GLU A 51 -2.04 8.04 -8.60
C GLU A 51 -1.02 6.98 -8.11
N THR A 52 -1.38 5.69 -8.21
CA THR A 52 -0.51 4.53 -7.97
C THR A 52 0.60 4.33 -9.00
N ASP A 53 0.54 4.98 -10.17
CA ASP A 53 1.45 4.74 -11.29
C ASP A 53 2.68 5.66 -11.26
N ALA A 54 2.72 6.63 -10.34
CA ALA A 54 3.85 7.57 -10.23
C ALA A 54 5.11 6.91 -9.65
N LEU A 55 4.96 5.82 -8.91
CA LEU A 55 6.04 5.11 -8.24
C LEU A 55 6.12 3.67 -8.75
N GLU A 56 7.28 3.28 -9.26
CA GLU A 56 7.57 1.89 -9.59
C GLU A 56 8.22 1.21 -8.38
N SER A 57 7.72 0.05 -7.94
CA SER A 57 8.29 -0.65 -6.79
C SER A 57 8.58 -2.11 -7.05
N TYR A 58 9.70 -2.55 -6.50
CA TYR A 58 10.29 -3.85 -6.68
C TYR A 58 10.65 -4.44 -5.32
N GLN A 59 10.53 -5.76 -5.18
CA GLN A 59 11.02 -6.49 -4.02
C GLN A 59 11.79 -7.72 -4.48
N PHE A 60 13.07 -7.76 -4.19
CA PHE A 60 13.92 -8.93 -4.40
C PHE A 60 14.03 -9.72 -3.10
N VAL A 61 13.93 -11.04 -3.19
CA VAL A 61 13.92 -11.94 -2.05
C VAL A 61 15.01 -12.98 -2.26
N VAL A 62 15.94 -13.04 -1.30
CA VAL A 62 17.05 -14.01 -1.29
C VAL A 62 16.78 -15.03 -0.18
N GLY A 63 16.84 -16.31 -0.54
CA GLY A 63 16.49 -17.43 0.34
C GLY A 63 15.01 -17.82 0.30
N ASP A 64 14.66 -18.92 0.96
CA ASP A 64 13.36 -19.58 0.87
C ASP A 64 12.66 -19.80 2.23
N SER A 65 13.18 -19.18 3.29
CA SER A 65 12.66 -19.29 4.66
C SER A 65 11.20 -18.86 4.80
N ARG A 66 10.58 -19.22 5.92
CA ARG A 66 9.23 -18.75 6.27
C ARG A 66 9.16 -17.21 6.33
N TYR A 67 10.24 -16.57 6.78
CA TYR A 67 10.40 -15.12 6.79
C TYR A 67 10.29 -14.56 5.37
N CYS A 68 11.13 -15.04 4.45
CA CYS A 68 11.12 -14.64 3.03
C CYS A 68 9.75 -14.86 2.35
N LYS A 69 9.13 -16.02 2.59
CA LYS A 69 7.78 -16.35 2.08
C LYS A 69 6.71 -15.41 2.63
N THR A 70 6.84 -14.97 3.88
CA THR A 70 5.89 -14.05 4.52
C THR A 70 6.05 -12.63 3.99
N ALA A 71 7.28 -12.13 3.91
CA ALA A 71 7.60 -10.84 3.30
C ALA A 71 7.13 -10.77 1.84
N SER A 72 7.30 -11.86 1.08
CA SER A 72 6.84 -11.95 -0.31
C SER A 72 5.32 -11.77 -0.46
N ARG A 73 4.53 -12.33 0.47
CA ARG A 73 3.06 -12.19 0.46
C ARG A 73 2.59 -10.82 0.95
N LYS A 74 3.44 -10.13 1.72
CA LYS A 74 3.14 -8.81 2.30
C LYS A 74 3.37 -7.68 1.30
N PHE A 75 4.24 -7.85 0.30
CA PHE A 75 4.48 -6.83 -0.71
C PHE A 75 3.21 -6.53 -1.52
N ILE A 76 2.77 -5.28 -1.53
CA ILE A 76 1.49 -4.87 -2.13
C ILE A 76 1.62 -4.02 -3.40
N PHE A 77 2.80 -3.49 -3.69
CA PHE A 77 3.04 -2.59 -4.83
C PHE A 77 3.53 -3.32 -6.09
N GLY A 78 3.49 -4.65 -6.10
CA GLY A 78 3.91 -5.44 -7.25
C GLY A 78 4.00 -6.93 -6.92
N LYS A 79 4.95 -7.61 -7.57
CA LYS A 79 5.27 -9.01 -7.30
C LYS A 79 6.69 -9.11 -6.76
N SER A 80 6.88 -9.86 -5.68
CA SER A 80 8.22 -10.19 -5.20
C SER A 80 8.91 -11.14 -6.17
N GLN A 81 10.19 -10.90 -6.40
CA GLN A 81 11.05 -11.69 -7.26
C GLN A 81 12.00 -12.49 -6.38
N SER A 82 11.95 -13.82 -6.48
CA SER A 82 12.98 -14.66 -5.85
C SER A 82 14.22 -14.61 -6.72
N VAL A 83 15.35 -14.22 -6.13
CA VAL A 83 16.61 -14.01 -6.83
C VAL A 83 17.72 -14.74 -6.10
N PRO A 84 18.59 -15.51 -6.80
CA PRO A 84 19.79 -16.07 -6.21
C PRO A 84 20.70 -14.98 -5.63
N LEU A 85 21.42 -15.26 -4.54
CA LEU A 85 22.33 -14.29 -3.92
C LEU A 85 23.32 -13.69 -4.92
N GLY A 86 23.86 -14.51 -5.84
CA GLY A 86 24.82 -14.06 -6.86
C GLY A 86 24.24 -13.07 -7.89
N GLU A 87 22.91 -13.01 -8.04
CA GLU A 87 22.24 -12.16 -9.03
C GLU A 87 21.65 -10.89 -8.42
N VAL A 88 21.46 -10.84 -7.10
CA VAL A 88 20.77 -9.72 -6.43
C VAL A 88 21.45 -8.37 -6.69
N LYS A 89 22.79 -8.37 -6.74
CA LYS A 89 23.57 -7.18 -7.05
C LYS A 89 23.21 -6.61 -8.42
N ALA A 90 23.27 -7.46 -9.45
CA ALA A 90 22.99 -7.04 -10.82
C ALA A 90 21.55 -6.53 -10.96
N GLN A 91 20.59 -7.17 -10.28
CA GLN A 91 19.19 -6.74 -10.27
C GLN A 91 19.03 -5.33 -9.68
N VAL A 92 19.59 -5.09 -8.48
CA VAL A 92 19.51 -3.76 -7.83
C VAL A 92 20.23 -2.69 -8.66
N GLU A 93 21.45 -2.96 -9.12
CA GLU A 93 22.23 -2.02 -9.91
C GLU A 93 21.56 -1.69 -11.25
N SER A 94 20.89 -2.66 -11.89
CA SER A 94 20.16 -2.41 -13.15
C SER A 94 19.00 -1.42 -12.98
N LEU A 95 18.35 -1.41 -11.82
CA LEU A 95 17.29 -0.46 -11.50
C LEU A 95 17.85 0.92 -11.15
N VAL A 96 18.90 0.97 -10.33
CA VAL A 96 19.50 2.24 -9.85
C VAL A 96 20.23 2.99 -10.97
N CYS A 97 20.93 2.26 -11.83
CA CYS A 97 21.71 2.82 -12.94
C CYS A 97 20.92 2.86 -14.26
N ARG A 98 19.59 2.69 -14.20
CA ARG A 98 18.73 2.57 -15.38
C ARG A 98 18.90 3.77 -16.31
N GLY A 99 19.26 3.49 -17.56
CA GLY A 99 19.40 4.50 -18.60
C GLY A 99 20.53 5.50 -18.36
N GLY A 100 21.49 5.19 -17.49
CA GLY A 100 22.63 6.07 -17.19
C GLY A 100 22.23 7.40 -16.54
N ARG A 101 21.07 7.45 -15.88
CA ARG A 101 20.53 8.67 -15.29
C ARG A 101 21.10 8.90 -13.89
N ASP A 102 21.31 10.18 -13.58
CA ASP A 102 21.59 10.65 -12.24
C ASP A 102 20.49 10.18 -11.26
N ASN A 103 20.90 9.71 -10.08
CA ASN A 103 19.97 9.25 -9.04
C ASN A 103 20.29 9.83 -7.66
N ILE A 104 19.26 9.90 -6.83
CA ILE A 104 19.30 10.27 -5.41
C ILE A 104 18.73 9.09 -4.64
N LEU A 105 19.49 8.55 -3.69
CA LEU A 105 19.00 7.47 -2.83
C LEU A 105 18.27 8.04 -1.61
N VAL A 106 17.21 7.35 -1.23
CA VAL A 106 16.34 7.69 -0.12
C VAL A 106 16.24 6.47 0.79
N PHE A 107 16.53 6.66 2.06
CA PHE A 107 16.44 5.63 3.09
C PHE A 107 15.58 6.12 4.25
N HIS A 108 15.02 5.18 5.02
CA HIS A 108 14.42 5.49 6.31
C HIS A 108 15.34 4.97 7.44
N GLY A 109 16.40 5.72 7.74
CA GLY A 109 17.47 5.28 8.63
C GLY A 109 18.60 4.54 7.90
N ASP A 110 19.48 5.30 7.23
CA ASP A 110 20.41 4.78 6.20
C ASP A 110 21.47 3.77 6.68
N ARG A 111 21.81 3.76 7.97
CA ARG A 111 23.00 3.05 8.48
C ARG A 111 22.94 1.54 8.26
N SER A 112 21.82 0.92 8.57
CA SER A 112 21.67 -0.54 8.48
C SER A 112 21.58 -1.01 7.03
N ASP A 113 20.76 -0.32 6.23
CA ASP A 113 20.58 -0.64 4.81
C ASP A 113 21.89 -0.55 4.04
N ARG A 114 22.63 0.55 4.22
CA ARG A 114 23.92 0.75 3.54
C ARG A 114 24.94 -0.30 3.94
N LYS A 115 24.92 -0.74 5.20
CA LYS A 115 25.78 -1.83 5.65
C LYS A 115 25.42 -3.15 4.98
N ALA A 116 24.13 -3.48 4.88
CA ALA A 116 23.69 -4.67 4.14
C ALA A 116 24.06 -4.60 2.66
N LEU A 117 23.82 -3.47 1.99
CA LEU A 117 24.23 -3.28 0.59
C LEU A 117 25.75 -3.46 0.41
N SER A 118 26.56 -2.91 1.32
CA SER A 118 28.01 -3.09 1.31
C SER A 118 28.40 -4.56 1.49
N ASN A 119 27.76 -5.28 2.40
CA ASN A 119 28.01 -6.71 2.63
C ASN A 119 27.61 -7.57 1.41
N LEU A 120 26.67 -7.09 0.60
CA LEU A 120 26.27 -7.71 -0.68
C LEU A 120 27.16 -7.26 -1.86
N ASN A 121 28.20 -6.48 -1.61
CA ASN A 121 29.06 -5.86 -2.63
C ASN A 121 28.28 -5.01 -3.65
N ILE A 122 27.14 -4.44 -3.24
CA ILE A 122 26.34 -3.51 -4.04
C ILE A 122 26.85 -2.11 -3.76
N GLN A 123 27.50 -1.51 -4.75
CA GLN A 123 28.13 -0.19 -4.62
C GLN A 123 27.42 0.80 -5.53
N LEU A 124 26.52 1.57 -4.93
CA LEU A 124 25.75 2.59 -5.64
C LEU A 124 26.49 3.93 -5.58
N GLN A 125 26.46 4.69 -6.68
CA GLN A 125 27.10 6.00 -6.82
C GLN A 125 26.05 7.11 -7.05
N PRO A 126 25.24 7.45 -6.03
CA PRO A 126 24.23 8.49 -6.18
C PRO A 126 24.83 9.89 -6.11
N LEU A 127 24.11 10.87 -6.66
CA LEU A 127 24.44 12.29 -6.46
C LEU A 127 24.31 12.70 -4.99
N TYR A 128 23.25 12.21 -4.34
CA TYR A 128 22.91 12.53 -2.96
C TYR A 128 22.28 11.32 -2.28
N ILE A 129 22.43 11.26 -0.96
CA ILE A 129 21.73 10.31 -0.08
C ILE A 129 20.88 11.12 0.89
N ILE A 130 19.60 10.82 0.93
CA ILE A 130 18.64 11.41 1.85
C ILE A 130 18.21 10.35 2.86
N ASP A 131 18.41 10.65 4.14
CA ASP A 131 17.85 9.85 5.24
C ASP A 131 16.60 10.57 5.76
N ASN A 132 15.42 10.00 5.51
CA ASN A 132 14.15 10.60 5.88
C ASN A 132 14.02 10.84 7.37
N VAL A 133 14.63 9.99 8.20
CA VAL A 133 14.58 10.13 9.64
C VAL A 133 15.25 11.44 10.07
N LYS A 134 16.38 11.79 9.43
CA LYS A 134 17.08 13.07 9.66
C LYS A 134 16.37 14.22 8.96
N ALA A 135 15.96 14.02 7.70
CA ALA A 135 15.32 15.06 6.89
C ALA A 135 13.99 15.56 7.49
N ALA A 136 13.26 14.70 8.20
CA ALA A 136 12.01 15.08 8.85
C ALA A 136 12.17 15.91 10.14
N GLN A 137 13.34 15.88 10.79
CA GLN A 137 13.50 16.47 12.13
C GLN A 137 13.28 17.98 12.13
N TYR A 138 13.86 18.69 11.16
CA TYR A 138 13.72 20.15 11.07
C TYR A 138 12.31 20.58 10.60
N PRO A 139 11.75 20.00 9.51
CA PRO A 139 10.39 20.32 9.08
C PRO A 139 9.35 20.11 10.17
N LEU A 140 9.46 19.03 10.95
CA LEU A 140 8.51 18.68 12.01
C LEU A 140 8.86 19.25 13.40
N GLY A 141 10.02 19.89 13.57
CA GLY A 141 10.46 20.42 14.87
C GLY A 141 10.68 19.32 15.93
N LEU A 142 11.13 18.13 15.51
CA LEU A 142 11.25 16.97 16.40
C LEU A 142 12.67 16.81 16.95
N PRO A 143 12.84 16.68 18.29
CA PRO A 143 14.14 16.42 18.90
C PRO A 143 14.56 14.94 18.81
N TYR A 144 13.69 14.08 18.29
CA TYR A 144 13.90 12.64 18.19
C TYR A 144 13.68 12.14 16.77
N ARG A 145 13.96 10.85 16.56
CA ARG A 145 13.84 10.15 15.29
C ARG A 145 12.53 9.37 15.26
N LEU A 146 11.66 9.68 14.30
CA LEU A 146 10.43 8.91 14.08
C LEU A 146 10.74 7.60 13.37
N GLY A 147 10.12 6.52 13.83
CA GLY A 147 10.00 5.30 13.04
C GLY A 147 9.03 5.48 11.88
N LEU A 148 9.09 4.57 10.91
CA LEU A 148 8.37 4.71 9.65
C LEU A 148 6.85 4.78 9.86
N GLU A 149 6.29 3.89 10.68
CA GLU A 149 4.86 3.88 11.02
C GLU A 149 4.37 5.23 11.55
N ALA A 150 5.03 5.74 12.61
CA ALA A 150 4.68 7.03 13.21
C ALA A 150 4.86 8.21 12.24
N MET A 151 5.85 8.13 11.33
CA MET A 151 6.05 9.14 10.28
C MET A 151 4.91 9.11 9.26
N LEU A 152 4.44 7.93 8.84
CA LEU A 152 3.33 7.78 7.91
C LEU A 152 2.01 8.24 8.52
N ASP A 153 1.76 7.91 9.79
CA ASP A 153 0.62 8.42 10.56
C ASP A 153 0.64 9.96 10.62
N THR A 154 1.78 10.55 10.98
CA THR A 154 1.96 12.01 11.07
C THR A 154 1.67 12.70 9.74
N PHE A 155 2.04 12.08 8.63
CA PHE A 155 1.83 12.65 7.29
C PHE A 155 0.46 12.34 6.67
N GLY A 156 -0.34 11.48 7.31
CA GLY A 156 -1.60 10.99 6.77
C GLY A 156 -1.40 10.18 5.49
N ILE A 157 -0.31 9.42 5.40
CA ILE A 157 -0.03 8.53 4.26
C ILE A 157 -0.68 7.18 4.54
N PRO A 158 -1.57 6.67 3.67
CA PRO A 158 -2.18 5.37 3.90
C PRO A 158 -1.15 4.25 3.71
N TYR A 159 -1.01 3.37 4.70
CA TYR A 159 -0.08 2.23 4.65
C TYR A 159 -0.72 0.92 5.09
N ALA A 160 -0.02 -0.17 4.80
CA ALA A 160 -0.26 -1.52 5.30
C ALA A 160 0.98 -2.38 5.03
N ASN A 161 1.06 -3.51 5.74
CA ASN A 161 2.10 -4.52 5.54
C ASN A 161 3.53 -3.96 5.62
N LEU A 162 3.82 -3.15 6.64
CA LEU A 162 5.19 -2.80 7.00
C LEU A 162 6.01 -4.07 7.32
N HIS A 163 7.34 -3.94 7.29
CA HIS A 163 8.30 -5.05 7.37
C HIS A 163 8.25 -5.94 6.12
N ALA A 164 8.06 -5.29 4.98
CA ALA A 164 8.27 -5.86 3.67
C ALA A 164 9.05 -4.79 2.92
N ALA A 165 10.34 -5.03 2.72
CA ALA A 165 11.28 -4.01 2.26
C ALA A 165 10.79 -3.23 1.03
N GLY A 166 10.12 -3.88 0.06
CA GLY A 166 9.54 -3.19 -1.10
C GLY A 166 8.44 -2.18 -0.74
N ASN A 167 7.62 -2.48 0.27
CA ASN A 167 6.65 -1.54 0.81
C ASN A 167 7.34 -0.42 1.58
N ASP A 168 8.33 -0.74 2.42
CA ASP A 168 9.01 0.24 3.27
C ASP A 168 9.81 1.25 2.44
N ALA A 169 10.50 0.79 1.38
CA ALA A 169 11.12 1.66 0.37
C ALA A 169 10.11 2.56 -0.36
N HIS A 170 8.91 2.04 -0.65
CA HIS A 170 7.83 2.81 -1.28
C HIS A 170 7.32 3.92 -0.35
N TYR A 171 7.09 3.59 0.92
CA TYR A 171 6.65 4.54 1.93
C TYR A 171 7.74 5.53 2.35
N ALA A 172 9.02 5.15 2.25
CA ALA A 172 10.13 6.08 2.37
C ALA A 172 10.05 7.17 1.27
N LEU A 173 9.82 6.80 0.00
CA LEU A 173 9.64 7.84 -1.03
C LEU A 173 8.41 8.72 -0.77
N ARG A 174 7.26 8.14 -0.42
CA ARG A 174 6.06 8.93 -0.10
C ARG A 174 6.28 9.90 1.06
N SER A 175 6.95 9.46 2.12
CA SER A 175 7.26 10.33 3.26
C SER A 175 8.23 11.45 2.88
N LEU A 176 9.23 11.18 2.03
CA LEU A 176 10.12 12.24 1.52
C LEU A 176 9.35 13.34 0.78
N LEU A 177 8.36 12.99 -0.04
CA LEU A 177 7.54 13.97 -0.74
C LEU A 177 6.79 14.88 0.23
N ILE A 178 6.23 14.35 1.32
CA ILE A 178 5.56 15.18 2.33
C ILE A 178 6.57 15.98 3.17
N ILE A 179 7.76 15.45 3.46
CA ILE A 179 8.84 16.20 4.11
C ILE A 179 9.16 17.45 3.29
N ALA A 180 9.34 17.30 1.97
CA ALA A 180 9.61 18.43 1.07
C ALA A 180 8.48 19.45 1.04
N VAL A 181 7.22 19.00 1.00
CA VAL A 181 6.04 19.88 1.09
C VAL A 181 6.02 20.65 2.41
N THR A 182 6.24 19.95 3.52
CA THR A 182 6.17 20.52 4.88
C THR A 182 7.27 21.56 5.09
N ASP A 183 8.48 21.28 4.61
CA ASP A 183 9.60 22.23 4.69
C ASP A 183 9.34 23.45 3.82
N GLY A 184 8.94 23.24 2.57
CA GLY A 184 8.72 24.33 1.63
C GLY A 184 7.51 25.21 1.97
N GLN A 185 6.51 24.71 2.71
CA GLN A 185 5.41 25.53 3.25
C GLN A 185 5.87 26.60 4.24
N LYS A 186 7.09 26.50 4.79
CA LYS A 186 7.69 27.53 5.65
C LYS A 186 8.28 28.70 4.85
N MET A 187 8.31 28.60 3.52
CA MET A 187 8.87 29.59 2.61
C MET A 187 7.76 30.28 1.79
N GLU A 188 8.01 31.49 1.29
CA GLU A 188 7.15 32.08 0.26
C GLU A 188 7.37 31.35 -1.06
N LEU A 189 6.33 30.68 -1.56
CA LEU A 189 6.41 29.82 -2.73
C LEU A 189 5.93 30.53 -4.00
N GLU A 190 6.76 30.50 -5.03
CA GLU A 190 6.37 30.80 -6.40
C GLU A 190 5.24 29.88 -6.90
N PRO A 191 4.37 30.33 -7.81
CA PRO A 191 3.24 29.54 -8.31
C PRO A 191 3.63 28.13 -8.80
N ALA A 192 4.70 28.00 -9.58
CA ALA A 192 5.17 26.69 -10.07
C ALA A 192 5.57 25.71 -8.95
N SER A 193 6.05 26.23 -7.82
CA SER A 193 6.38 25.43 -6.64
C SER A 193 5.12 24.94 -5.93
N LYS A 194 4.01 25.70 -5.99
CA LYS A 194 2.72 25.28 -5.42
C LYS A 194 2.15 24.08 -6.17
N ASP A 195 2.21 24.08 -7.50
CA ASP A 195 1.73 22.95 -8.31
C ASP A 195 2.55 21.69 -8.07
N LEU A 196 3.88 21.85 -7.95
CA LEU A 196 4.77 20.76 -7.58
C LEU A 196 4.43 20.17 -6.21
N PHE A 197 4.20 21.01 -5.20
CA PHE A 197 3.88 20.55 -3.85
C PHE A 197 2.49 19.93 -3.73
N SER A 198 1.53 20.43 -4.52
CA SER A 198 0.23 19.78 -4.68
C SER A 198 0.41 18.38 -5.27
N THR A 199 1.22 18.25 -6.33
CA THR A 199 1.55 16.96 -6.96
C THR A 199 2.25 16.01 -5.98
N PHE A 200 3.23 16.49 -5.21
CA PHE A 200 3.90 15.70 -4.15
C PHE A 200 2.91 15.21 -3.09
N SER A 201 2.04 16.10 -2.62
CA SER A 201 1.02 15.77 -1.62
C SER A 201 0.06 14.70 -2.13
N ALA A 202 -0.37 14.81 -3.39
CA ALA A 202 -1.29 13.86 -3.99
C ALA A 202 -0.65 12.49 -4.21
N ILE A 203 0.57 12.43 -4.77
CA ILE A 203 1.30 11.15 -4.93
C ILE A 203 1.50 10.46 -3.58
N ALA A 204 1.95 11.19 -2.57
CA ALA A 204 2.24 10.61 -1.27
C ALA A 204 0.99 10.07 -0.56
N ARG A 205 -0.14 10.77 -0.65
CA ARG A 205 -1.40 10.40 0.02
C ARG A 205 -2.36 9.57 -0.84
N SER A 206 -1.95 9.26 -2.07
CA SER A 206 -2.71 8.39 -2.97
C SER A 206 -3.10 7.07 -2.33
N ALA A 207 -4.22 6.52 -2.76
CA ALA A 207 -4.68 5.22 -2.26
C ALA A 207 -3.63 4.12 -2.50
N ARG A 208 -3.41 3.28 -1.49
CA ARG A 208 -2.58 2.08 -1.65
C ARG A 208 -3.38 0.91 -2.24
N PRO A 209 -2.72 -0.08 -2.86
CA PRO A 209 -3.37 -1.33 -3.22
C PRO A 209 -4.00 -2.04 -2.00
N THR A 210 -5.10 -2.75 -2.23
CA THR A 210 -5.74 -3.58 -1.20
C THR A 210 -4.92 -4.85 -0.94
N THR A 211 -4.72 -5.15 0.34
CA THR A 211 -4.00 -6.33 0.80
C THR A 211 -4.81 -7.61 0.51
N ALA A 212 -4.13 -8.76 0.50
CA ALA A 212 -4.81 -10.05 0.38
C ALA A 212 -5.80 -10.30 1.54
N GLY A 213 -5.48 -9.85 2.75
CA GLY A 213 -6.35 -9.95 3.91
C GLY A 213 -7.63 -9.12 3.76
N GLU A 214 -7.51 -7.88 3.28
CA GLU A 214 -8.66 -7.01 3.00
C GLU A 214 -9.56 -7.59 1.89
N LYS A 215 -8.95 -8.12 0.82
CA LYS A 215 -9.70 -8.80 -0.25
C LYS A 215 -10.45 -10.03 0.28
N ALA A 216 -9.80 -10.84 1.13
CA ALA A 216 -10.42 -12.01 1.74
C ALA A 216 -11.58 -11.63 2.68
N ALA A 217 -11.39 -10.59 3.50
CA ALA A 217 -12.43 -10.07 4.39
C ALA A 217 -13.64 -9.54 3.62
N ALA A 218 -13.41 -8.74 2.56
CA ALA A 218 -14.48 -8.24 1.69
C ALA A 218 -15.25 -9.37 1.00
N PHE A 219 -14.56 -10.42 0.57
CA PHE A 219 -15.19 -11.60 -0.01
C PHE A 219 -16.02 -12.38 1.02
N GLU A 220 -15.51 -12.57 2.23
CA GLU A 220 -16.24 -13.24 3.31
C GLU A 220 -17.50 -12.45 3.72
N GLU A 221 -17.38 -11.13 3.84
CA GLU A 221 -18.50 -10.25 4.12
C GLU A 221 -19.57 -10.35 3.03
N SER A 222 -19.17 -10.29 1.77
CA SER A 222 -20.08 -10.46 0.62
C SER A 222 -20.82 -11.80 0.70
N ARG A 223 -20.11 -12.88 1.05
CA ARG A 223 -20.70 -14.22 1.22
C ARG A 223 -21.69 -14.26 2.39
N ARG A 224 -21.39 -13.60 3.51
CA ARG A 224 -22.30 -13.46 4.67
C ARG A 224 -23.57 -12.70 4.28
N GLN A 225 -23.43 -11.59 3.55
CA GLN A 225 -24.58 -10.80 3.08
C GLN A 225 -25.47 -11.61 2.12
N VAL A 226 -24.89 -12.37 1.18
CA VAL A 226 -25.65 -13.25 0.28
C VAL A 226 -26.40 -14.33 1.06
N LYS A 227 -25.77 -14.97 2.04
CA LYS A 227 -26.42 -15.97 2.89
C LYS A 227 -27.57 -15.36 3.70
N ALA A 228 -27.36 -14.19 4.29
CA ALA A 228 -28.39 -13.46 5.04
C ALA A 228 -29.60 -13.12 4.15
N LYS A 229 -29.37 -12.59 2.94
CA LYS A 229 -30.43 -12.30 1.96
C LYS A 229 -31.21 -13.56 1.56
N LYS A 230 -30.53 -14.68 1.32
CA LYS A 230 -31.20 -15.97 1.02
C LYS A 230 -32.08 -16.43 2.19
N THR A 231 -31.55 -16.40 3.42
CA THR A 231 -32.32 -16.78 4.62
C THR A 231 -33.53 -15.88 4.83
N ALA A 232 -33.36 -14.56 4.69
CA ALA A 232 -34.45 -13.60 4.79
C ALA A 232 -35.55 -13.87 3.74
N ARG A 233 -35.16 -14.14 2.48
CA ARG A 233 -36.10 -14.51 1.42
C ARG A 233 -36.85 -15.80 1.73
N HIS A 234 -36.17 -16.82 2.26
CA HIS A 234 -36.83 -18.07 2.69
C HIS A 234 -37.81 -17.84 3.84
N LYS A 235 -37.43 -17.02 4.84
CA LYS A 235 -38.30 -16.68 5.97
C LYS A 235 -39.54 -15.91 5.51
N ALA A 236 -39.38 -14.91 4.64
CA ALA A 236 -40.48 -14.15 4.04
C ALA A 236 -41.43 -15.05 3.24
N ARG A 237 -40.90 -15.96 2.41
CA ARG A 237 -41.72 -16.94 1.67
C ARG A 237 -42.51 -17.88 2.59
N ARG A 238 -41.90 -18.33 3.70
CA ARG A 238 -42.60 -19.16 4.70
C ARG A 238 -43.71 -18.38 5.39
N ALA A 239 -43.43 -17.14 5.82
CA ALA A 239 -44.42 -16.27 6.45
C ALA A 239 -45.61 -16.01 5.52
N ALA A 240 -45.36 -15.66 4.25
CA ALA A 240 -46.42 -15.45 3.26
C ALA A 240 -47.27 -16.71 3.01
N ARG A 241 -46.66 -17.90 3.00
CA ARG A 241 -47.41 -19.17 2.87
C ARG A 241 -48.26 -19.47 4.09
N THR A 242 -47.76 -19.20 5.29
CA THR A 242 -48.52 -19.37 6.54
C THR A 242 -49.70 -18.40 6.58
N GLU A 243 -49.47 -17.14 6.21
CA GLU A 243 -50.50 -16.11 6.17
C GLU A 243 -51.61 -16.44 5.16
N ARG A 244 -51.24 -16.86 3.94
CA ARG A 244 -52.21 -17.32 2.95
C ARG A 244 -53.07 -18.48 3.46
N ARG A 245 -52.47 -19.46 4.15
CA ARG A 245 -53.21 -20.59 4.73
C ARG A 245 -54.16 -20.16 5.86
N ARG A 246 -53.80 -19.11 6.61
CA ARG A 246 -54.67 -18.52 7.65
C ARG A 246 -55.89 -17.87 7.00
N GLN A 247 -55.67 -17.00 6.01
CA GLN A 247 -56.74 -16.35 5.26
C GLN A 247 -57.69 -17.36 4.58
N GLU A 248 -57.14 -18.41 3.96
CA GLU A 248 -57.93 -19.50 3.37
C GLU A 248 -58.79 -20.27 4.40
N ARG A 249 -58.36 -20.35 5.66
CA ARG A 249 -59.16 -20.95 6.74
C ARG A 249 -60.25 -20.02 7.25
N GLU A 250 -59.92 -18.74 7.46
CA GLU A 250 -60.88 -17.72 7.89
C GLU A 250 -62.02 -17.58 6.87
N ALA A 251 -61.71 -17.53 5.57
CA ALA A 251 -62.72 -17.47 4.51
C ALA A 251 -63.63 -18.71 4.44
N ARG A 252 -63.13 -19.90 4.79
CA ARG A 252 -63.96 -21.12 4.88
C ARG A 252 -64.92 -21.06 6.06
N ILE A 253 -64.48 -20.53 7.20
CA ILE A 253 -65.33 -20.37 8.38
C ILE A 253 -66.44 -19.35 8.11
N GLU A 254 -66.15 -18.25 7.41
CA GLU A 254 -67.17 -17.26 7.01
C GLU A 254 -68.19 -17.82 6.01
N THR A 255 -67.75 -18.68 5.08
CA THR A 255 -68.66 -19.29 4.08
C THR A 255 -69.52 -20.40 4.69
N ASP A 256 -68.98 -21.22 5.59
CA ASP A 256 -69.75 -22.27 6.29
C ASP A 256 -70.68 -21.69 7.38
N GLY A 257 -70.34 -20.53 7.97
CA GLY A 257 -71.15 -19.82 8.97
C GLY A 257 -72.37 -19.07 8.42
N GLN A 258 -72.49 -18.93 7.10
CA GLN A 258 -73.68 -18.35 6.44
C GLN A 258 -74.74 -19.41 6.05
N CYS A 259 -74.48 -20.69 6.30
CA CYS A 259 -75.41 -21.81 6.10
C CYS A 259 -75.99 -22.31 7.43
N SER A 260 -76.61 -21.43 8.22
CA SER A 260 -77.58 -21.86 9.25
C SER A 260 -79.00 -21.73 8.67
N PRO A 261 -79.76 -22.84 8.53
CA PRO A 261 -81.12 -22.76 8.06
C PRO A 261 -81.99 -22.10 9.13
N THR A 262 -82.74 -21.09 8.71
CA THR A 262 -84.00 -20.70 9.35
C THR A 262 -84.91 -21.92 9.36
N GLU A 263 -85.02 -22.60 10.50
CA GLU A 263 -86.14 -23.50 10.77
C GLU A 263 -87.34 -22.63 11.18
N ASP A 264 -88.27 -22.49 10.24
CA ASP A 264 -89.63 -22.02 10.45
C ASP A 264 -90.55 -23.19 10.87
N ALA A 265 -91.56 -22.81 11.66
CA ALA A 265 -92.85 -23.47 11.96
C ALA A 265 -92.93 -24.49 13.11
#